data_AF-A0A852U3Y1-F1
#
_entry.id   AF-A0A852U3Y1-F1
#
_cell.length_a   1.000
_cell.length_b   1.000
_cell.length_c   1.000
_cell.angle_alpha   90.00
_cell.angle_beta   90.00
_cell.angle_gamma   90.00
#
_symmetry.space_group_name_H-M   'P 1'
#
loop_
_entity.id
_entity.type
_entity.pdbx_description
1 polymer ?
#
loop_
_entity_poly.entity_id
_entity_poly.type
_entity_poly.pdbx_seq_one_letter_code
_entity_poly.pdbx_strand_id
1 'polypeptide(L)'
;MVDSDLGGLIADARQNRRLDALQEELSSARANARAQDRRLRSELSRVQGTLEQRLDRMSASFDAFVELSDVRALLAMFDEPALARHRAGQLLDGTAPASLELPDVPGYWLVPAARGLHVALRGDVGAARRHFTEAAQRDALSSGVFALLGTATAGPGPDPGRAAPFADWILPRLLPELPDEVARDQRALWLLAADGLLGAGARELLHGHAAAALDRGTDPSADVAFWEAFEPTGDVPKAPSGLEGTRAVLEQTGAASRLAALRAWLEESLRAGEEAPAPDPSVAETLRLLVAEGSAEEVPLLVRVAQLRRVVESNGGASPDEPVPTWRDPAGETLALLREDAAGSGVPAARRAFAIGVHAPRILAAAERLAAQGRRTPDDAAVAVHRRHRVTVTGRGPDDAELRAAEARLEREYAYSGKGNLYAAISAGAAVVLAVVAFAVEPGIHVLTVAAAAVAVWQWLKGQRERDGAAEALEHERARLRARVAAGAANWRDLTERANALAAGAGRDLAAIRALL
;
A
#
# COMPACT_ATOMS: atom_id res chain seq x y z
N MET A 1 10.16 95.48 2.97
CA MET A 1 11.10 94.74 3.84
C MET A 1 10.38 93.53 4.43
N VAL A 2 9.92 92.61 3.57
CA VAL A 2 9.15 91.39 3.92
C VAL A 2 9.60 90.20 3.05
N ASP A 3 10.69 90.35 2.27
CA ASP A 3 11.09 89.38 1.24
C ASP A 3 12.24 88.45 1.68
N SER A 4 12.61 88.50 2.95
CA SER A 4 13.77 87.76 3.50
C SER A 4 13.37 86.50 4.28
N ASP A 5 12.09 86.33 4.62
CA ASP A 5 11.62 85.28 5.54
C ASP A 5 11.07 84.03 4.82
N LEU A 6 10.57 84.19 3.59
CA LEU A 6 10.05 83.08 2.77
C LEU A 6 11.18 82.25 2.11
N GLY A 7 12.33 82.88 1.82
CA GLY A 7 13.50 82.19 1.26
C GLY A 7 14.17 81.22 2.23
N GLY A 8 14.20 81.56 3.52
CA GLY A 8 14.72 80.69 4.59
C GLY A 8 13.87 79.44 4.78
N LEU A 9 12.54 79.59 4.83
CA LEU A 9 11.62 78.46 5.01
C LEU A 9 11.63 77.45 3.85
N ILE A 10 11.82 77.91 2.60
CA ILE A 10 11.91 77.02 1.44
C ILE A 10 13.28 76.32 1.36
N ALA A 11 14.36 77.01 1.75
CA ALA A 11 15.69 76.41 1.84
C ALA A 11 15.74 75.34 2.95
N ASP A 12 15.19 75.64 4.13
CA ASP A 12 15.08 74.69 5.25
C ASP A 12 14.21 73.49 4.91
N ALA A 13 13.09 73.68 4.21
CA ALA A 13 12.25 72.57 3.77
C ALA A 13 12.95 71.64 2.76
N ARG A 14 13.79 72.18 1.85
CA ARG A 14 14.61 71.37 0.94
C ARG A 14 15.75 70.66 1.65
N GLN A 15 16.36 71.31 2.63
CA GLN A 15 17.44 70.74 3.43
C GLN A 15 16.93 69.60 4.32
N ASN A 16 15.77 69.79 4.95
CA ASN A 16 15.10 68.74 5.74
C ASN A 16 14.74 67.53 4.87
N ARG A 17 14.17 67.71 3.67
CA ARG A 17 13.89 66.57 2.76
C ARG A 17 15.14 65.82 2.32
N ARG A 18 16.27 66.51 2.16
CA ARG A 18 17.55 65.89 1.79
C ARG A 18 18.18 65.14 2.96
N LEU A 19 18.00 65.66 4.18
CA LEU A 19 18.36 64.97 5.42
C LEU A 19 17.49 63.73 5.63
N ASP A 20 16.18 63.81 5.38
CA ASP A 20 15.27 62.68 5.46
C ASP A 20 15.65 61.57 4.46
N ALA A 21 15.94 61.93 3.21
CA ALA A 21 16.39 60.97 2.18
C ALA A 21 17.73 60.32 2.54
N LEU A 22 18.71 61.08 3.05
CA LEU A 22 19.99 60.54 3.51
C LEU A 22 19.83 59.67 4.77
N GLN A 23 18.89 60.00 5.66
CA GLN A 23 18.54 59.16 6.81
C GLN A 23 17.87 57.87 6.36
N GLU A 24 17.00 57.91 5.35
CA GLU A 24 16.36 56.75 4.76
C GLU A 24 17.38 55.83 4.07
N GLU A 25 18.30 56.38 3.27
CA GLU A 25 19.43 55.66 2.67
C GLU A 25 20.38 55.08 3.72
N LEU A 26 20.73 55.82 4.77
CA LEU A 26 21.54 55.29 5.87
C LEU A 26 20.80 54.22 6.67
N SER A 27 19.49 54.36 6.85
CA SER A 27 18.67 53.37 7.56
C SER A 27 18.55 52.08 6.75
N SER A 28 18.38 52.17 5.42
CA SER A 28 18.32 51.02 4.52
C SER A 28 19.70 50.36 4.37
N ALA A 29 20.78 51.15 4.26
CA ALA A 29 22.15 50.63 4.28
C ALA A 29 22.48 49.92 5.61
N ARG A 30 22.09 50.49 6.76
CA ARG A 30 22.25 49.85 8.08
C ARG A 30 21.38 48.60 8.22
N ALA A 31 20.17 48.60 7.67
CA ALA A 31 19.30 47.43 7.66
C ALA A 31 19.90 46.29 6.81
N ASN A 32 20.44 46.61 5.63
CA ASN A 32 21.11 45.66 4.74
C ASN A 32 22.40 45.12 5.36
N ALA A 33 23.23 45.96 5.97
CA ALA A 33 24.42 45.53 6.70
C ALA A 33 24.07 44.60 7.87
N ARG A 34 23.03 44.92 8.65
CA ARG A 34 22.55 44.05 9.74
C ARG A 34 21.99 42.72 9.22
N ALA A 35 21.37 42.69 8.04
CA ALA A 35 20.88 41.46 7.43
C ALA A 35 22.03 40.58 6.95
N GLN A 36 23.06 41.17 6.33
CA GLN A 36 24.29 40.47 5.94
C GLN A 36 25.05 39.92 7.14
N ASP A 37 25.21 40.71 8.21
CA ASP A 37 25.86 40.26 9.46
C ASP A 37 25.12 39.08 10.10
N ARG A 38 23.78 39.10 10.14
CA ARG A 38 22.99 37.98 10.65
C ARG A 38 23.16 36.72 9.81
N ARG A 39 23.23 36.87 8.49
CA ARG A 39 23.47 35.75 7.56
C ARG A 39 24.87 35.18 7.74
N LEU A 40 25.90 36.02 7.82
CA LEU A 40 27.28 35.58 8.08
C LEU A 40 27.41 34.90 9.45
N ARG A 41 26.77 35.44 10.50
CA ARG A 41 26.73 34.77 11.82
C ARG A 41 26.02 33.42 11.76
N SER A 42 24.94 33.31 10.98
CA SER A 42 24.24 32.04 10.79
C SER A 42 25.06 31.03 9.98
N GLU A 43 25.77 31.48 8.93
CA GLU A 43 26.66 30.65 8.12
C GLU A 43 27.89 30.20 8.93
N LEU A 44 28.49 31.09 9.72
CA LEU A 44 29.59 30.76 10.63
C LEU A 44 29.14 29.79 11.74
N SER A 45 27.99 30.03 12.37
CA SER A 45 27.42 29.12 13.37
C SER A 45 27.11 27.74 12.76
N ARG A 46 26.62 27.70 11.52
CA ARG A 46 26.40 26.45 10.80
C ARG A 46 27.72 25.73 10.50
N VAL A 47 28.72 26.43 9.99
CA VAL A 47 30.04 25.85 9.69
C VAL A 47 30.71 25.35 10.97
N GLN A 48 30.69 26.14 12.04
CA GLN A 48 31.22 25.76 13.35
C GLN A 48 30.51 24.50 13.87
N GLY A 49 29.18 24.48 13.87
CA GLY A 49 28.41 23.30 14.29
C GLY A 49 28.70 22.06 13.42
N THR A 50 28.95 22.22 12.12
CA THR A 50 29.35 21.09 11.26
C THR A 50 30.77 20.59 11.51
N LEU A 51 31.69 21.47 11.93
CA LEU A 51 33.06 21.08 12.26
C LEU A 51 33.12 20.40 13.63
N GLU A 52 32.40 20.92 14.62
CA GLU A 52 32.23 20.28 15.94
C GLU A 52 31.64 18.87 15.77
N GLN A 53 30.55 18.73 15.02
CA GLN A 53 29.97 17.42 14.72
C GLN A 53 30.93 16.46 13.99
N ARG A 54 31.79 16.96 13.11
CA ARG A 54 32.80 16.13 12.43
C ARG A 54 33.93 15.73 13.36
N LEU A 55 34.37 16.63 14.25
CA LEU A 55 35.39 16.33 15.25
C LEU A 55 34.88 15.31 16.26
N ASP A 56 33.66 15.48 16.76
CA ASP A 56 33.03 14.53 17.68
C ASP A 56 32.92 13.14 17.04
N ARG A 57 32.51 13.09 15.77
CA ARG A 57 32.46 11.87 14.96
C ARG A 57 33.83 11.23 14.75
N MET A 58 34.86 12.02 14.46
CA MET A 58 36.23 11.52 14.32
C MET A 58 36.78 11.00 15.65
N SER A 59 36.51 11.70 16.76
CA SER A 59 36.90 11.26 18.10
C SER A 59 36.23 9.93 18.44
N ALA A 60 34.91 9.84 18.26
CA ALA A 60 34.15 8.60 18.49
C ALA A 60 34.66 7.44 17.61
N SER A 61 35.03 7.71 16.37
CA SER A 61 35.64 6.70 15.48
C SER A 61 37.02 6.24 15.97
N PHE A 62 37.83 7.17 16.47
CA PHE A 62 39.17 6.87 16.99
C PHE A 62 39.08 6.06 18.29
N ASP A 63 38.23 6.48 19.22
CA ASP A 63 37.98 5.77 20.47
C ASP A 63 37.49 4.35 20.18
N ALA A 64 36.55 4.21 19.23
CA ALA A 64 36.08 2.91 18.79
C ALA A 64 37.17 2.04 18.14
N PHE A 65 38.11 2.65 17.40
CA PHE A 65 39.23 1.94 16.79
C PHE A 65 40.25 1.44 17.83
N VAL A 66 40.54 2.24 18.86
CA VAL A 66 41.42 1.85 19.97
C VAL A 66 40.78 0.69 20.73
N GLU A 67 39.52 0.83 21.12
CA GLU A 67 38.80 -0.24 21.83
C GLU A 67 38.70 -1.52 20.97
N LEU A 68 38.47 -1.38 19.66
CA LEU A 68 38.43 -2.52 18.74
C LEU A 68 39.79 -3.25 18.70
N SER A 69 40.90 -2.53 18.85
CA SER A 69 42.23 -3.12 18.91
C SER A 69 42.43 -3.92 20.20
N ASP A 70 41.96 -3.40 21.34
CA ASP A 70 42.02 -4.10 22.64
C ASP A 70 41.14 -5.36 22.62
N VAL A 71 39.90 -5.26 22.13
CA VAL A 71 39.00 -6.42 22.03
C VAL A 71 39.56 -7.48 21.07
N ARG A 72 40.22 -7.08 19.98
CA ARG A 72 40.91 -8.02 19.08
C ARG A 72 42.08 -8.74 19.76
N ALA A 73 42.83 -8.05 20.63
CA ALA A 73 43.89 -8.68 21.41
C ALA A 73 43.32 -9.73 22.38
N LEU A 74 42.14 -9.47 22.97
CA LEU A 74 41.44 -10.46 23.80
C LEU A 74 40.93 -11.65 22.97
N LEU A 75 40.35 -11.39 21.79
CA LEU A 75 39.86 -12.43 20.88
C LEU A 75 40.96 -13.35 20.35
N ALA A 76 42.21 -12.89 20.29
CA ALA A 76 43.36 -13.73 19.93
C ALA A 76 43.61 -14.89 20.91
N MET A 77 43.00 -14.87 22.10
CA MET A 77 43.05 -16.01 23.03
C MET A 77 42.06 -17.13 22.65
N PHE A 78 41.15 -16.88 21.69
CA PHE A 78 40.08 -17.80 21.27
C PHE A 78 40.31 -18.37 19.86
N ASP A 79 41.55 -18.77 19.56
CA ASP A 79 41.93 -19.31 18.24
C ASP A 79 41.13 -20.58 17.87
N GLU A 80 40.86 -21.46 18.83
CA GLU A 80 40.14 -22.71 18.56
C GLU A 80 38.65 -22.49 18.21
N PRO A 81 37.85 -21.71 18.98
CA PRO A 81 36.52 -21.29 18.55
C PRO A 81 36.51 -20.57 17.20
N ALA A 82 37.45 -19.66 16.96
CA ALA A 82 37.56 -18.93 15.71
C ALA A 82 37.84 -19.86 14.52
N LEU A 83 38.71 -20.86 14.68
CA LEU A 83 38.98 -21.89 13.69
C LEU A 83 37.73 -22.71 13.38
N ALA A 84 36.96 -23.11 14.39
CA ALA A 84 35.71 -23.83 14.19
C ALA A 84 34.68 -23.02 13.39
N ARG A 85 34.53 -21.71 13.68
CA ARG A 85 33.68 -20.80 12.90
C ARG A 85 34.15 -20.68 11.46
N HIS A 86 35.45 -20.50 11.25
CA HIS A 86 36.03 -20.40 9.92
C HIS A 86 35.79 -21.68 9.09
N ARG A 87 36.01 -22.85 9.68
CA ARG A 87 35.76 -24.14 9.00
C ARG A 87 34.28 -24.39 8.74
N ALA A 88 33.40 -24.02 9.68
CA ALA A 88 31.96 -24.08 9.44
C ALA A 88 31.57 -23.22 8.23
N GLY A 89 32.08 -21.98 8.14
CA GLY A 89 31.90 -21.11 6.97
C GLY A 89 32.33 -21.78 5.66
N GLN A 90 33.52 -22.40 5.62
CA GLN A 90 33.99 -23.14 4.44
C GLN A 90 33.05 -24.28 4.01
N LEU A 91 32.47 -25.01 4.96
CA LEU A 91 31.49 -26.06 4.66
C LEU A 91 30.24 -25.48 4.00
N LEU A 92 29.75 -24.34 4.51
CA LEU A 92 28.56 -23.66 4.01
C LEU A 92 28.78 -23.05 2.62
N ASP A 93 29.96 -22.49 2.38
CA ASP A 93 30.36 -21.93 1.09
C ASP A 93 30.73 -23.01 0.05
N GLY A 94 30.61 -24.30 0.40
CA GLY A 94 30.91 -25.42 -0.50
C GLY A 94 32.41 -25.65 -0.74
N THR A 95 33.28 -25.02 0.05
CA THR A 95 34.75 -25.15 -0.02
C THR A 95 35.30 -26.16 0.99
N ALA A 96 34.50 -27.18 1.31
CA ALA A 96 34.79 -28.16 2.34
C ALA A 96 36.14 -28.89 2.09
N PRO A 97 37.05 -28.95 3.07
CA PRO A 97 38.32 -29.67 2.93
C PRO A 97 38.12 -31.19 2.83
N ALA A 98 39.11 -31.94 2.33
CA ALA A 98 39.01 -33.40 2.24
C ALA A 98 39.02 -34.09 3.61
N SER A 99 39.60 -33.46 4.64
CA SER A 99 39.52 -33.85 6.04
C SER A 99 39.20 -32.62 6.89
N LEU A 100 38.34 -32.79 7.89
CA LEU A 100 38.01 -31.73 8.85
C LEU A 100 38.65 -32.06 10.19
N GLU A 101 39.79 -31.42 10.45
CA GLU A 101 40.47 -31.48 11.74
C GLU A 101 40.11 -30.22 12.53
N LEU A 102 39.42 -30.43 13.65
CA LEU A 102 39.04 -29.37 14.59
C LEU A 102 39.43 -29.82 16.00
N PRO A 103 40.17 -29.01 16.77
CA PRO A 103 40.36 -29.26 18.19
C PRO A 103 39.00 -29.21 18.90
N ASP A 104 38.82 -30.05 19.92
CA ASP A 104 37.59 -30.02 20.71
C ASP A 104 37.66 -28.91 21.74
N VAL A 105 36.66 -28.02 21.71
CA VAL A 105 36.53 -26.92 22.66
C VAL A 105 35.44 -27.29 23.67
N PRO A 106 35.75 -27.41 24.97
CA PRO A 106 34.77 -27.79 25.99
C PRO A 106 33.53 -26.90 25.97
N GLY A 107 32.35 -27.52 25.98
CA GLY A 107 31.06 -26.81 25.99
C GLY A 107 30.68 -26.14 24.66
N TYR A 108 31.57 -26.05 23.67
CA TYR A 108 31.26 -25.40 22.41
C TYR A 108 30.59 -26.38 21.42
N TRP A 109 29.35 -26.08 21.03
CA TRP A 109 28.51 -26.96 20.21
C TRP A 109 28.92 -27.01 18.73
N LEU A 110 29.55 -25.95 18.21
CA LEU A 110 29.81 -25.83 16.76
C LEU A 110 30.84 -26.85 16.27
N VAL A 111 31.80 -27.26 17.11
CA VAL A 111 32.82 -28.25 16.73
C VAL A 111 32.21 -29.60 16.33
N PRO A 112 31.44 -30.29 17.19
CA PRO A 112 30.76 -31.52 16.79
C PRO A 112 29.71 -31.27 15.69
N ALA A 113 29.04 -30.12 15.67
CA ALA A 113 28.07 -29.82 14.61
C ALA A 113 28.72 -29.71 13.21
N ALA A 114 29.87 -29.03 13.11
CA ALA A 114 30.63 -28.92 11.86
C ALA A 114 31.15 -30.29 11.39
N ARG A 115 31.61 -31.15 12.31
CA ARG A 115 31.95 -32.56 12.00
C ARG A 115 30.73 -33.33 11.47
N GLY A 116 29.56 -33.14 12.09
CA GLY A 116 28.31 -33.74 11.63
C GLY A 116 27.93 -33.33 10.22
N LEU A 117 27.94 -32.02 9.93
CA LEU A 117 27.64 -31.49 8.60
C LEU A 117 28.64 -32.01 7.55
N HIS A 118 29.92 -32.01 7.90
CA HIS A 118 30.98 -32.48 7.01
C HIS A 118 30.83 -33.94 6.60
N VAL A 119 30.39 -34.80 7.52
CA VAL A 119 30.13 -36.22 7.26
C VAL A 119 28.80 -36.41 6.53
N ALA A 120 27.78 -35.58 6.83
CA ALA A 120 26.51 -35.57 6.11
C ALA A 120 26.68 -35.21 4.63
N LEU A 121 27.57 -34.25 4.31
CA LEU A 121 27.93 -33.88 2.93
C LEU A 121 28.58 -35.03 2.13
N ARG A 122 29.09 -36.07 2.80
CA ARG A 122 29.60 -37.29 2.18
C ARG A 122 28.60 -38.43 2.11
N GLY A 123 27.38 -38.22 2.61
CA GLY A 123 26.31 -39.21 2.59
C GLY A 123 26.30 -40.21 3.75
N ASP A 124 27.17 -40.09 4.76
CA ASP A 124 27.13 -40.96 5.95
C ASP A 124 26.20 -40.38 7.02
N VAL A 125 24.91 -40.67 6.87
CA VAL A 125 23.84 -40.21 7.78
C VAL A 125 24.06 -40.73 9.21
N GLY A 126 24.56 -41.96 9.38
CA GLY A 126 24.73 -42.59 10.69
C GLY A 126 25.83 -41.91 11.50
N ALA A 127 26.99 -41.66 10.89
CA ALA A 127 28.08 -40.94 11.54
C ALA A 127 27.74 -39.46 11.77
N ALA A 128 27.07 -38.80 10.82
CA ALA A 128 26.60 -37.43 10.99
C ALA A 128 25.65 -37.30 12.20
N ARG A 129 24.70 -38.23 12.35
CA ARG A 129 23.75 -38.25 13.47
C ARG A 129 24.45 -38.37 14.84
N ARG A 130 25.54 -39.14 14.94
CA ARG A 130 26.33 -39.24 16.19
C ARG A 130 26.90 -37.87 16.57
N HIS A 131 27.52 -37.18 15.62
CA HIS A 131 28.10 -35.86 15.84
C HIS A 131 27.04 -34.79 16.14
N PHE A 132 25.91 -34.79 15.45
CA PHE A 132 24.80 -33.89 15.78
C PHE A 132 24.20 -34.19 17.16
N THR A 133 24.16 -35.45 17.59
CA THR A 133 23.72 -35.80 18.94
C THR A 133 24.69 -35.28 20.00
N GLU A 134 26.00 -35.42 19.76
CA GLU A 134 27.04 -34.84 20.62
C GLU A 134 26.91 -33.30 20.71
N ALA A 135 26.68 -32.63 19.57
CA ALA A 135 26.44 -31.20 19.54
C ALA A 135 25.19 -30.79 20.33
N ALA A 136 24.10 -31.56 20.18
CA ALA A 136 22.85 -31.31 20.89
C ALA A 136 22.93 -31.52 22.40
N GLN A 137 23.89 -32.32 22.89
CA GLN A 137 24.18 -32.43 24.33
C GLN A 137 24.81 -31.15 24.89
N ARG A 138 25.51 -30.37 24.04
CA ARG A 138 26.14 -29.09 24.41
C ARG A 138 25.14 -27.93 24.29
N ASP A 139 24.47 -27.85 23.15
CA ASP A 139 23.39 -26.89 22.89
C ASP A 139 22.42 -27.46 21.86
N ALA A 140 21.25 -27.90 22.32
CA ALA A 140 20.25 -28.54 21.48
C ALA A 140 19.63 -27.61 20.43
N LEU A 141 19.46 -26.33 20.75
CA LEU A 141 18.79 -25.37 19.87
C LEU A 141 19.74 -24.96 18.75
N SER A 142 20.91 -24.42 19.10
CA SER A 142 21.87 -23.87 18.14
C SER A 142 22.39 -24.96 17.20
N SER A 143 22.74 -26.14 17.74
CA SER A 143 23.20 -27.26 16.91
C SER A 143 22.10 -27.85 16.03
N GLY A 144 20.85 -27.87 16.50
CA GLY A 144 19.72 -28.36 15.73
C GLY A 144 19.41 -27.44 14.53
N VAL A 145 19.36 -26.13 14.77
CA VAL A 145 19.16 -25.13 13.70
C VAL A 145 20.31 -25.23 12.69
N PHE A 146 21.57 -25.26 13.15
CA PHE A 146 22.72 -25.43 12.27
C PHE A 146 22.66 -26.71 11.44
N ALA A 147 22.29 -27.84 12.06
CA ALA A 147 22.20 -29.12 11.37
C ALA A 147 21.16 -29.07 10.24
N LEU A 148 19.96 -28.54 10.50
CA LEU A 148 18.90 -28.47 9.49
C LEU A 148 19.19 -27.45 8.39
N LEU A 149 19.56 -26.22 8.75
CA LEU A 149 19.88 -25.19 7.76
C LEU A 149 21.11 -25.60 6.93
N GLY A 150 22.16 -26.11 7.57
CA GLY A 150 23.40 -26.51 6.91
C GLY A 150 23.23 -27.73 6.01
N THR A 151 22.53 -28.78 6.46
CA THR A 151 22.31 -29.97 5.61
C THR A 151 21.43 -29.68 4.41
N ALA A 152 20.48 -28.73 4.51
CA ALA A 152 19.63 -28.31 3.40
C ALA A 152 20.34 -27.39 2.39
N THR A 153 21.29 -26.56 2.82
CA THR A 153 21.86 -25.48 2.00
C THR A 153 23.32 -25.68 1.57
N ALA A 154 24.12 -26.43 2.33
CA ALA A 154 25.55 -26.58 2.05
C ALA A 154 25.83 -27.48 0.83
N GLY A 155 27.05 -27.39 0.27
CA GLY A 155 27.53 -28.26 -0.81
C GLY A 155 27.21 -27.73 -2.22
N PRO A 156 27.26 -28.59 -3.26
CA PRO A 156 27.11 -28.18 -4.67
C PRO A 156 25.69 -27.75 -5.06
N GLY A 157 24.76 -27.72 -4.11
CA GLY A 157 23.37 -27.29 -4.28
C GLY A 157 22.47 -27.82 -3.16
N PRO A 158 21.23 -27.31 -3.06
CA PRO A 158 20.24 -27.82 -2.13
C PRO A 158 19.84 -29.26 -2.50
N ASP A 159 19.81 -30.14 -1.50
CA ASP A 159 19.43 -31.54 -1.66
C ASP A 159 18.46 -31.98 -0.55
N PRO A 160 17.15 -32.10 -0.87
CA PRO A 160 16.15 -32.53 0.11
C PRO A 160 16.43 -33.91 0.72
N GLY A 161 17.05 -34.83 -0.04
CA GLY A 161 17.34 -36.19 0.42
C GLY A 161 18.39 -36.23 1.53
N ARG A 162 19.27 -35.24 1.57
CA ARG A 162 20.31 -35.10 2.60
C ARG A 162 19.77 -34.54 3.91
N ALA A 163 18.86 -33.57 3.85
CA ALA A 163 18.31 -32.93 5.05
C ALA A 163 17.17 -33.75 5.69
N ALA A 164 16.38 -34.47 4.90
CA ALA A 164 15.18 -35.18 5.37
C ALA A 164 15.40 -36.13 6.57
N PRO A 165 16.45 -36.99 6.60
CA PRO A 165 16.68 -37.89 7.74
C PRO A 165 16.94 -37.17 9.07
N PHE A 166 17.47 -35.94 9.00
CA PHE A 166 17.71 -35.11 10.18
C PHE A 166 16.48 -34.29 10.55
N ALA A 167 15.72 -33.82 9.56
CA ALA A 167 14.48 -33.06 9.77
C ALA A 167 13.46 -33.86 10.59
N ASP A 168 13.21 -35.13 10.25
CA ASP A 168 12.26 -35.99 10.96
C ASP A 168 12.61 -36.16 12.45
N TRP A 169 13.91 -36.07 12.79
CA TRP A 169 14.42 -36.24 14.14
C TRP A 169 14.51 -34.92 14.94
N ILE A 170 14.96 -33.84 14.29
CA ILE A 170 15.32 -32.58 14.96
C ILE A 170 14.16 -31.59 14.92
N LEU A 171 13.49 -31.44 13.77
CA LEU A 171 12.50 -30.39 13.54
C LEU A 171 11.33 -30.38 14.55
N PRO A 172 10.73 -31.53 14.94
CA PRO A 172 9.63 -31.53 15.91
C PRO A 172 10.00 -30.94 17.28
N ARG A 173 11.30 -30.89 17.62
CA ARG A 173 11.80 -30.35 18.89
C ARG A 173 12.09 -28.85 18.79
N LEU A 174 12.46 -28.36 17.60
CA LEU A 174 12.79 -26.95 17.37
C LEU A 174 11.56 -26.11 17.01
N LEU A 175 10.60 -26.72 16.31
CA LEU A 175 9.34 -26.11 15.93
C LEU A 175 8.16 -26.99 16.40
N PRO A 176 7.95 -27.12 17.72
CA PRO A 176 6.81 -27.88 18.26
C PRO A 176 5.47 -27.19 17.97
N GLU A 177 5.47 -25.85 17.88
CA GLU A 177 4.36 -25.02 17.45
C GLU A 177 4.89 -23.70 16.88
N LEU A 178 4.06 -23.02 16.08
CA LEU A 178 4.36 -21.65 15.64
C LEU A 178 3.86 -20.63 16.66
N PRO A 179 4.74 -19.77 17.24
CA PRO A 179 4.33 -18.70 18.13
C PRO A 179 3.54 -17.60 17.39
N ASP A 180 2.99 -16.62 18.09
CA ASP A 180 2.34 -15.47 17.43
C ASP A 180 3.36 -14.59 16.69
N GLU A 181 4.55 -14.40 17.28
CA GLU A 181 5.69 -13.71 16.68
C GLU A 181 6.83 -14.70 16.45
N VAL A 182 7.25 -14.86 15.19
CA VAL A 182 8.24 -15.83 14.75
C VAL A 182 9.64 -15.23 14.84
N ALA A 183 10.58 -15.96 15.41
CA ALA A 183 12.00 -15.59 15.40
C ALA A 183 12.67 -15.96 14.06
N ARG A 184 13.78 -15.31 13.73
CA ARG A 184 14.49 -15.50 12.44
C ARG A 184 14.92 -16.94 12.17
N ASP A 185 15.37 -17.72 13.16
CA ASP A 185 15.63 -19.15 13.05
C ASP A 185 14.40 -19.98 12.72
N GLN A 186 13.32 -19.73 13.44
CA GLN A 186 12.04 -20.40 13.21
C GLN A 186 11.53 -20.10 11.80
N ARG A 187 11.67 -18.85 11.35
CA ARG A 187 11.33 -18.45 9.98
C ARG A 187 12.23 -19.16 8.97
N ALA A 188 13.54 -19.23 9.18
CA ALA A 188 14.44 -19.94 8.28
C ALA A 188 14.09 -21.44 8.15
N LEU A 189 13.77 -22.10 9.27
CA LEU A 189 13.32 -23.50 9.29
C LEU A 189 11.97 -23.69 8.58
N TRP A 190 11.01 -22.79 8.83
CA TRP A 190 9.74 -22.74 8.11
C TRP A 190 9.99 -22.65 6.61
N LEU A 191 10.79 -21.68 6.16
CA LEU A 191 11.04 -21.45 4.74
C LEU A 191 11.57 -22.71 4.06
N LEU A 192 12.56 -23.39 4.65
CA LEU A 192 13.09 -24.64 4.10
C LEU A 192 12.06 -25.77 4.07
N ALA A 193 11.21 -25.91 5.10
CA ALA A 193 10.14 -26.90 5.12
C ALA A 193 9.03 -26.59 4.09
N ALA A 194 8.62 -25.32 3.99
CA ALA A 194 7.63 -24.83 3.03
C ALA A 194 8.14 -24.82 1.58
N ASP A 195 9.45 -24.79 1.36
CA ASP A 195 10.06 -24.96 0.04
C ASP A 195 10.33 -26.45 -0.27
N GLY A 196 10.13 -27.35 0.69
CA GLY A 196 10.33 -28.80 0.55
C GLY A 196 11.78 -29.27 0.68
N LEU A 197 12.69 -28.36 1.05
CA LEU A 197 14.13 -28.63 1.20
C LEU A 197 14.48 -29.47 2.43
N LEU A 198 13.56 -29.60 3.39
CA LEU A 198 13.67 -30.52 4.54
C LEU A 198 12.94 -31.85 4.33
N GLY A 199 12.38 -32.09 3.13
CA GLY A 199 11.60 -33.28 2.81
C GLY A 199 10.11 -33.15 3.13
N ALA A 200 9.34 -34.16 2.70
CA ALA A 200 7.87 -34.15 2.78
C ALA A 200 7.34 -34.20 4.22
N GLY A 201 7.98 -34.97 5.11
CA GLY A 201 7.57 -35.06 6.52
C GLY A 201 7.69 -33.73 7.26
N ALA A 202 8.77 -32.98 7.01
CA ALA A 202 8.95 -31.63 7.54
C ALA A 202 7.89 -30.64 7.04
N ARG A 203 7.54 -30.73 5.74
CA ARG A 203 6.48 -29.92 5.14
C ARG A 203 5.12 -30.22 5.76
N GLU A 204 4.79 -31.50 5.97
CA GLU A 204 3.53 -31.92 6.59
C GLU A 204 3.43 -31.47 8.05
N LEU A 205 4.53 -31.61 8.81
CA LEU A 205 4.61 -31.11 10.18
C LEU A 205 4.37 -29.59 10.25
N LEU A 206 5.04 -28.81 9.39
CA LEU A 206 4.84 -27.36 9.32
C LEU A 206 3.40 -27.03 8.92
N HIS A 207 2.81 -27.76 7.98
CA HIS A 207 1.41 -27.56 7.58
C HIS A 207 0.46 -27.71 8.78
N GLY A 208 0.66 -28.75 9.60
CA GLY A 208 -0.12 -28.95 10.83
C GLY A 208 0.02 -27.79 11.82
N HIS A 209 1.24 -27.31 12.04
CA HIS A 209 1.49 -26.18 12.95
C HIS A 209 0.96 -24.84 12.42
N ALA A 210 1.05 -24.61 11.12
CA ALA A 210 0.52 -23.41 10.47
C ALA A 210 -1.01 -23.38 10.45
N ALA A 211 -1.65 -24.53 10.21
CA ALA A 211 -3.10 -24.67 10.34
C ALA A 211 -3.56 -24.42 11.80
N ALA A 212 -2.86 -25.00 12.78
CA ALA A 212 -3.15 -24.76 14.19
C ALA A 212 -2.97 -23.28 14.59
N ALA A 213 -1.96 -22.59 14.04
CA ALA A 213 -1.76 -21.15 14.26
C ALA A 213 -2.91 -20.31 13.68
N LEU A 214 -3.42 -20.66 12.50
CA LEU A 214 -4.60 -20.01 11.90
C LEU A 214 -5.87 -20.20 12.73
N ASP A 215 -6.02 -21.35 13.39
CA ASP A 215 -7.19 -21.63 14.22
C ASP A 215 -7.11 -20.97 15.61
N ARG A 216 -5.89 -20.71 16.12
CA ARG A 216 -5.67 -19.90 17.33
C ARG A 216 -5.85 -18.41 17.11
N GLY A 217 -5.72 -17.93 15.88
CA GLY A 217 -5.87 -16.53 15.52
C GLY A 217 -7.19 -15.93 16.04
N THR A 218 -7.14 -14.68 16.50
CA THR A 218 -8.22 -14.04 17.28
C THR A 218 -9.50 -13.76 16.51
N ASP A 219 -9.47 -13.73 15.18
CA ASP A 219 -10.68 -13.52 14.37
C ASP A 219 -10.68 -14.32 13.06
N PRO A 220 -11.29 -15.52 13.06
CA PRO A 220 -11.44 -16.30 11.85
C PRO A 220 -12.22 -15.58 10.74
N SER A 221 -13.09 -14.63 11.10
CA SER A 221 -13.88 -13.86 10.15
C SER A 221 -13.06 -12.78 9.44
N ALA A 222 -12.07 -12.19 10.12
CA ALA A 222 -11.12 -11.25 9.52
C ALA A 222 -10.26 -11.92 8.43
N ASP A 223 -9.84 -13.16 8.64
CA ASP A 223 -9.10 -13.93 7.63
C ASP A 223 -9.96 -14.19 6.38
N VAL A 224 -11.22 -14.56 6.57
CA VAL A 224 -12.15 -14.77 5.45
C VAL A 224 -12.40 -13.44 4.73
N ALA A 225 -12.58 -12.35 5.47
CA ALA A 225 -12.77 -11.01 4.91
C ALA A 225 -11.55 -10.54 4.09
N PHE A 226 -10.33 -10.89 4.50
CA PHE A 226 -9.12 -10.64 3.71
C PHE A 226 -9.20 -11.31 2.33
N TRP A 227 -9.58 -12.59 2.28
CA TRP A 227 -9.72 -13.32 1.01
C TRP A 227 -10.93 -12.87 0.18
N GLU A 228 -12.01 -12.41 0.81
CA GLU A 228 -13.15 -11.78 0.10
C GLU A 228 -12.76 -10.45 -0.57
N ALA A 229 -11.89 -9.68 0.08
CA ALA A 229 -11.38 -8.41 -0.40
C ALA A 229 -10.13 -8.55 -1.29
N PHE A 230 -9.63 -9.76 -1.50
CA PHE A 230 -8.44 -10.02 -2.30
C PHE A 230 -8.73 -9.72 -3.78
N GLU A 231 -8.08 -8.69 -4.32
CA GLU A 231 -8.28 -8.21 -5.69
C GLU A 231 -7.00 -8.40 -6.51
N PRO A 232 -6.77 -9.59 -7.10
CA PRO A 232 -5.54 -9.84 -7.83
C PRO A 232 -5.45 -9.04 -9.14
N THR A 233 -6.56 -8.76 -9.84
CA THR A 233 -6.59 -7.98 -11.11
C THR A 233 -7.99 -7.51 -11.57
N GLY A 234 -9.01 -7.50 -10.70
CA GLY A 234 -10.41 -7.27 -11.14
C GLY A 234 -10.76 -5.80 -11.43
N ASP A 235 -11.36 -5.52 -12.59
CA ASP A 235 -12.03 -4.23 -12.84
C ASP A 235 -13.37 -4.22 -12.10
N VAL A 236 -13.47 -3.43 -11.03
CA VAL A 236 -14.74 -3.26 -10.29
C VAL A 236 -15.64 -2.34 -11.11
N PRO A 237 -16.83 -2.80 -11.53
CA PRO A 237 -17.75 -1.95 -12.29
C PRO A 237 -18.07 -0.67 -11.52
N LYS A 238 -17.84 0.47 -12.17
CA LYS A 238 -18.17 1.77 -11.58
C LYS A 238 -19.64 2.08 -11.76
N ALA A 239 -20.23 2.71 -10.73
CA ALA A 239 -21.61 3.17 -10.81
C ALA A 239 -21.76 4.17 -11.99
N PRO A 240 -22.70 3.93 -12.93
CA PRO A 240 -23.00 4.89 -13.98
C PRO A 240 -23.45 6.21 -13.36
N SER A 241 -22.94 7.33 -13.87
CA SER A 241 -23.37 8.63 -13.39
C SER A 241 -24.88 8.80 -13.58
N GLY A 242 -25.57 9.39 -12.60
CA GLY A 242 -27.00 9.71 -12.68
C GLY A 242 -27.95 8.50 -12.66
N LEU A 243 -27.48 7.33 -12.23
CA LEU A 243 -28.31 6.15 -12.01
C LEU A 243 -28.23 5.76 -10.52
N GLU A 244 -29.35 5.90 -9.82
CA GLU A 244 -29.52 5.50 -8.43
C GLU A 244 -30.07 4.07 -8.34
N GLY A 245 -29.88 3.40 -7.20
CA GLY A 245 -30.36 2.02 -7.00
C GLY A 245 -29.45 0.94 -7.60
N THR A 246 -28.26 1.30 -8.10
CA THR A 246 -27.33 0.35 -8.75
C THR A 246 -26.52 -0.48 -7.76
N ARG A 247 -26.56 -0.15 -6.46
CA ARG A 247 -25.68 -0.73 -5.44
C ARG A 247 -25.74 -2.26 -5.39
N ALA A 248 -26.95 -2.84 -5.34
CA ALA A 248 -27.11 -4.29 -5.23
C ALA A 248 -26.50 -5.03 -6.44
N VAL A 249 -26.74 -4.52 -7.65
CA VAL A 249 -26.20 -5.08 -8.90
C VAL A 249 -24.67 -4.94 -8.97
N LEU A 250 -24.13 -3.80 -8.52
CA LEU A 250 -22.69 -3.59 -8.45
C LEU A 250 -22.01 -4.50 -7.42
N GLU A 251 -22.62 -4.68 -6.23
CA GLU A 251 -22.13 -5.62 -5.22
C GLU A 251 -22.15 -7.06 -5.73
N GLN A 252 -23.24 -7.48 -6.39
CA GLN A 252 -23.36 -8.79 -7.02
C GLN A 252 -22.28 -9.00 -8.10
N THR A 253 -22.15 -8.04 -9.02
CA THR A 253 -21.19 -8.11 -10.13
C THR A 253 -19.76 -8.11 -9.61
N GLY A 254 -19.47 -7.26 -8.62
CA GLY A 254 -18.17 -7.20 -7.96
C GLY A 254 -17.80 -8.51 -7.27
N ALA A 255 -18.75 -9.15 -6.56
CA ALA A 255 -18.52 -10.44 -5.91
C ALA A 255 -18.23 -11.56 -6.92
N ALA A 256 -18.99 -11.63 -8.02
CA ALA A 256 -18.76 -12.62 -9.08
C ALA A 256 -17.42 -12.39 -9.82
N SER A 257 -17.06 -11.13 -10.10
CA SER A 257 -15.77 -10.79 -10.69
C SER A 257 -14.59 -11.15 -9.77
N ARG A 258 -14.70 -10.88 -8.47
CA ARG A 258 -13.66 -11.28 -7.49
C ARG A 258 -13.53 -12.79 -7.39
N LEU A 259 -14.64 -13.54 -7.42
CA LEU A 259 -14.61 -15.00 -7.43
C LEU A 259 -13.87 -15.54 -8.66
N ALA A 260 -14.15 -15.00 -9.84
CA ALA A 260 -13.45 -15.37 -11.07
C ALA A 260 -11.96 -15.00 -11.03
N ALA A 261 -11.61 -13.85 -10.45
CA ALA A 261 -10.23 -13.41 -10.26
C ALA A 261 -9.48 -14.30 -9.25
N LEU A 262 -10.14 -14.70 -8.15
CA LEU A 262 -9.60 -15.64 -7.16
C LEU A 262 -9.32 -17.01 -7.79
N ARG A 263 -10.24 -17.54 -8.60
CA ARG A 263 -10.01 -18.77 -9.38
C ARG A 263 -8.79 -18.64 -10.28
N ALA A 264 -8.73 -17.60 -11.11
CA ALA A 264 -7.61 -17.39 -12.04
C ALA A 264 -6.27 -17.27 -11.30
N TRP A 265 -6.26 -16.56 -10.17
CA TRP A 265 -5.09 -16.45 -9.31
C TRP A 265 -4.66 -17.80 -8.70
N LEU A 266 -5.62 -18.64 -8.25
CA LEU A 266 -5.31 -19.98 -7.75
C LEU A 266 -4.73 -20.88 -8.86
N GLU A 267 -5.32 -20.86 -10.06
CA GLU A 267 -4.81 -21.63 -11.21
C GLU A 267 -3.39 -21.24 -11.61
N GLU A 268 -3.08 -19.94 -11.54
CA GLU A 268 -1.74 -19.43 -11.78
C GLU A 268 -0.77 -19.82 -10.66
N SER A 269 -1.20 -19.62 -9.41
CA SER A 269 -0.37 -19.80 -8.21
C SER A 269 -0.05 -21.26 -7.91
N LEU A 270 -0.96 -22.17 -8.25
CA LEU A 270 -0.80 -23.62 -8.04
C LEU A 270 -0.21 -24.33 -9.26
N ARG A 271 0.10 -23.60 -10.35
CA ARG A 271 0.82 -24.19 -11.47
C ARG A 271 2.20 -24.62 -10.99
N ALA A 272 2.56 -25.88 -11.25
CA ALA A 272 3.86 -26.41 -10.87
C ALA A 272 4.97 -25.55 -11.50
N GLY A 273 5.85 -25.02 -10.65
CA GLY A 273 7.10 -24.42 -11.11
C GLY A 273 8.06 -25.53 -11.57
N GLU A 274 8.64 -25.38 -12.75
CA GLU A 274 9.65 -26.33 -13.28
C GLU A 274 11.01 -26.17 -12.58
N GLU A 275 11.23 -25.06 -11.87
CA GLU A 275 12.51 -24.73 -11.26
C GLU A 275 12.66 -25.37 -9.87
N ALA A 276 13.82 -25.98 -9.63
CA ALA A 276 14.15 -26.53 -8.32
C ALA A 276 14.19 -25.39 -7.28
N PRO A 277 13.61 -25.59 -6.09
CA PRO A 277 13.56 -24.54 -5.07
C PRO A 277 14.98 -24.17 -4.63
N ALA A 278 15.36 -22.91 -4.87
CA ALA A 278 16.54 -22.32 -4.27
C ALA A 278 16.22 -21.86 -2.84
N PRO A 279 17.12 -22.03 -1.87
CA PRO A 279 16.89 -21.55 -0.52
C PRO A 279 16.81 -20.02 -0.50
N ASP A 280 15.91 -19.50 0.33
CA ASP A 280 15.75 -18.07 0.54
C ASP A 280 17.07 -17.44 1.05
N PRO A 281 17.48 -16.25 0.56
CA PRO A 281 18.68 -15.58 1.04
C PRO A 281 18.71 -15.36 2.56
N SER A 282 17.54 -15.18 3.19
CA SER A 282 17.41 -15.04 4.64
C SER A 282 17.85 -16.28 5.42
N VAL A 283 17.76 -17.48 4.83
CA VAL A 283 18.23 -18.73 5.45
C VAL A 283 19.76 -18.71 5.57
N ALA A 284 20.45 -18.35 4.49
CA ALA A 284 21.91 -18.25 4.50
C ALA A 284 22.39 -17.19 5.51
N GLU A 285 21.69 -16.05 5.59
CA GLU A 285 22.02 -15.00 6.55
C GLU A 285 21.81 -15.45 8.01
N THR A 286 20.70 -16.13 8.29
CA THR A 286 20.44 -16.71 9.62
C THR A 286 21.53 -17.68 10.04
N LEU A 287 21.98 -18.53 9.12
CA LEU A 287 23.04 -19.49 9.37
C LEU A 287 24.41 -18.82 9.60
N ARG A 288 24.71 -17.73 8.86
CA ARG A 288 25.91 -16.92 9.10
C ARG A 288 25.89 -16.26 10.48
N LEU A 289 24.77 -15.66 10.87
CA LEU A 289 24.60 -15.04 12.19
C LEU A 289 24.76 -16.07 13.32
N LEU A 290 24.20 -17.27 13.15
CA LEU A 290 24.34 -18.38 14.09
C LEU A 290 25.80 -18.84 14.23
N VAL A 291 26.52 -19.02 13.12
CA VAL A 291 27.94 -19.40 13.15
C VAL A 291 28.80 -18.27 13.71
N ALA A 292 28.43 -17.01 13.48
CA ALA A 292 29.17 -15.84 13.94
C ALA A 292 29.05 -15.55 15.44
N GLU A 293 28.08 -16.15 16.15
CA GLU A 293 27.84 -15.92 17.57
C GLU A 293 29.05 -16.25 18.47
N GLY A 294 29.78 -17.33 18.15
CA GLY A 294 30.98 -17.73 18.90
C GLY A 294 30.69 -18.59 20.13
N SER A 295 31.74 -18.88 20.89
CA SER A 295 31.61 -19.61 22.16
C SER A 295 31.08 -18.69 23.28
N ALA A 296 30.54 -19.25 24.37
CA ALA A 296 29.91 -18.47 25.44
C ALA A 296 30.81 -17.36 26.03
N GLU A 297 32.12 -17.59 26.11
CA GLU A 297 33.10 -16.60 26.58
C GLU A 297 33.46 -15.55 25.50
N GLU A 298 33.32 -15.91 24.23
CA GLU A 298 33.66 -15.09 23.06
C GLU A 298 32.51 -14.14 22.66
N VAL A 299 31.26 -14.55 22.86
CA VAL A 299 30.03 -13.80 22.51
C VAL A 299 30.08 -12.31 22.89
N PRO A 300 30.34 -11.91 24.15
CA PRO A 300 30.34 -10.49 24.52
C PRO A 300 31.42 -9.69 23.78
N LEU A 301 32.57 -10.31 23.49
CA LEU A 301 33.65 -9.69 22.73
C LEU A 301 33.27 -9.53 21.25
N LEU A 302 32.65 -10.54 20.64
CA LEU A 302 32.22 -10.49 19.23
C LEU A 302 31.11 -9.48 19.00
N VAL A 303 30.13 -9.40 19.91
CA VAL A 303 29.09 -8.36 19.89
C VAL A 303 29.74 -6.98 19.96
N ARG A 304 30.70 -6.80 20.87
CA ARG A 304 31.39 -5.51 20.99
C ARG A 304 32.20 -5.16 19.74
N VAL A 305 32.89 -6.13 19.13
CA VAL A 305 33.57 -5.94 17.83
C VAL A 305 32.59 -5.47 16.76
N ALA A 306 31.41 -6.08 16.65
CA ALA A 306 30.41 -5.71 15.64
C ALA A 306 29.89 -4.28 15.85
N GLN A 307 29.65 -3.86 17.09
CA GLN A 307 29.25 -2.50 17.45
C GLN A 307 30.34 -1.49 17.08
N LEU A 308 31.56 -1.72 17.54
CA LEU A 308 32.70 -0.82 17.29
C LEU A 308 33.01 -0.71 15.80
N ARG A 309 32.88 -1.80 15.05
CA ARG A 309 33.06 -1.81 13.59
C ARG A 309 32.05 -0.90 12.89
N ARG A 310 30.77 -0.90 13.29
CA ARG A 310 29.77 0.04 12.74
C ARG A 310 30.10 1.49 13.06
N VAL A 311 30.55 1.78 14.28
CA VAL A 311 30.98 3.13 14.64
C VAL A 311 32.11 3.58 13.72
N VAL A 312 33.12 2.73 13.50
CA VAL A 312 34.23 3.04 12.60
C VAL A 312 33.77 3.18 11.14
N GLU A 313 32.96 2.25 10.62
CA GLU A 313 32.47 2.26 9.22
C GLU A 313 31.54 3.44 8.93
N SER A 314 30.81 3.93 9.93
CA SER A 314 29.95 5.12 9.84
C SER A 314 30.70 6.44 10.10
N ASN A 315 32.02 6.40 10.30
CA ASN A 315 32.82 7.54 10.76
C ASN A 315 32.19 8.21 12.00
N GLY A 316 31.84 7.43 13.01
CA GLY A 316 31.31 7.90 14.30
C GLY A 316 29.85 8.33 14.25
N GLY A 317 29.14 8.02 13.17
CA GLY A 317 27.72 8.34 13.01
C GLY A 317 26.78 7.35 13.71
N ALA A 318 27.19 6.10 13.85
CA ALA A 318 26.45 5.06 14.55
C ALA A 318 26.69 5.12 16.06
N SER A 319 25.71 4.65 16.83
CA SER A 319 25.83 4.55 18.28
C SER A 319 26.68 3.33 18.67
N PRO A 320 27.62 3.43 19.62
CA PRO A 320 28.36 2.28 20.13
C PRO A 320 27.47 1.26 20.86
N ASP A 321 26.27 1.66 21.28
CA ASP A 321 25.31 0.80 21.99
C ASP A 321 24.19 0.29 21.09
N GLU A 322 24.31 0.48 19.77
CA GLU A 322 23.32 -0.03 18.83
C GLU A 322 23.24 -1.56 18.91
N PRO A 323 22.02 -2.14 18.98
CA PRO A 323 21.85 -3.58 18.97
C PRO A 323 22.47 -4.23 17.73
N VAL A 324 23.14 -5.35 17.93
CA VAL A 324 23.66 -6.18 16.82
C VAL A 324 22.57 -7.18 16.44
N PRO A 325 22.21 -7.30 15.15
CA PRO A 325 21.27 -8.31 14.70
C PRO A 325 21.72 -9.70 15.13
N THR A 326 20.77 -10.47 15.64
CA THR A 326 20.99 -11.85 16.06
C THR A 326 20.20 -12.79 15.18
N TRP A 327 20.59 -14.06 15.17
CA TRP A 327 19.85 -15.10 14.45
C TRP A 327 18.47 -15.41 15.08
N ARG A 328 18.16 -14.82 16.25
CA ARG A 328 16.89 -14.95 16.99
C ARG A 328 16.04 -13.69 17.01
N ASP A 329 16.44 -12.65 16.27
CA ASP A 329 15.64 -11.43 16.17
C ASP A 329 14.23 -11.76 15.65
N PRO A 330 13.21 -10.96 16.02
CA PRO A 330 11.87 -11.10 15.45
C PRO A 330 11.89 -11.01 13.92
N ALA A 331 11.25 -11.98 13.27
CA ALA A 331 11.04 -11.99 11.82
C ALA A 331 9.67 -11.39 11.43
N GLY A 332 8.68 -11.49 12.33
CA GLY A 332 7.34 -10.94 12.14
C GLY A 332 6.24 -11.83 12.73
N GLU A 333 5.00 -11.37 12.61
CA GLU A 333 3.82 -12.11 13.07
C GLU A 333 3.52 -13.30 12.16
N THR A 334 3.23 -14.47 12.75
CA THR A 334 2.96 -15.73 12.01
C THR A 334 1.88 -15.58 10.95
N LEU A 335 0.75 -14.95 11.29
CA LEU A 335 -0.36 -14.78 10.35
C LEU A 335 -0.02 -13.81 9.21
N ALA A 336 0.76 -12.78 9.49
CA ALA A 336 1.23 -11.85 8.46
C ALA A 336 2.17 -12.56 7.49
N LEU A 337 3.12 -13.35 8.01
CA LEU A 337 4.07 -14.13 7.21
C LEU A 337 3.39 -15.21 6.37
N LEU A 338 2.36 -15.90 6.89
CA LEU A 338 1.56 -16.87 6.10
C LEU A 338 0.83 -16.19 4.94
N ARG A 339 0.23 -15.01 5.18
CA ARG A 339 -0.43 -14.23 4.12
C ARG A 339 0.57 -13.72 3.08
N GLU A 340 1.74 -13.30 3.52
CA GLU A 340 2.83 -12.89 2.63
C GLU A 340 3.31 -14.07 1.77
N ASP A 341 3.47 -15.26 2.34
CA ASP A 341 3.84 -16.46 1.58
C ASP A 341 2.76 -16.85 0.56
N ALA A 342 1.48 -16.62 0.86
CA ALA A 342 0.39 -16.93 -0.08
C ALA A 342 0.25 -15.88 -1.19
N ALA A 343 0.24 -14.59 -0.85
CA ALA A 343 -0.16 -13.50 -1.74
C ALA A 343 0.99 -12.59 -2.20
N GLY A 344 2.16 -12.67 -1.56
CA GLY A 344 3.31 -11.82 -1.84
C GLY A 344 3.83 -11.93 -3.26
N SER A 345 4.43 -10.87 -3.78
CA SER A 345 5.12 -10.88 -5.08
C SER A 345 6.48 -11.56 -4.95
N GLY A 346 6.92 -12.29 -5.98
CA GLY A 346 8.24 -12.93 -5.98
C GLY A 346 8.39 -14.15 -5.07
N VAL A 347 7.32 -14.61 -4.42
CA VAL A 347 7.35 -15.83 -3.59
C VAL A 347 7.49 -17.07 -4.46
N PRO A 348 8.43 -18.00 -4.17
CA PRO A 348 8.58 -19.26 -4.88
C PRO A 348 7.29 -20.08 -4.95
N ALA A 349 7.07 -20.78 -6.07
CA ALA A 349 5.84 -21.53 -6.32
C ALA A 349 5.54 -22.60 -5.23
N ALA A 350 6.56 -23.33 -4.77
CA ALA A 350 6.40 -24.35 -3.74
C ALA A 350 5.92 -23.77 -2.39
N ARG A 351 6.43 -22.60 -2.01
CA ARG A 351 6.05 -21.85 -0.80
C ARG A 351 4.64 -21.29 -0.91
N ARG A 352 4.32 -20.72 -2.07
CA ARG A 352 3.00 -20.20 -2.36
C ARG A 352 1.94 -21.29 -2.28
N ALA A 353 2.19 -22.42 -2.94
CA ALA A 353 1.31 -23.58 -2.88
C ALA A 353 1.18 -24.13 -1.46
N PHE A 354 2.26 -24.12 -0.66
CA PHE A 354 2.20 -24.47 0.76
C PHE A 354 1.23 -23.57 1.52
N ALA A 355 1.42 -22.25 1.43
CA ALA A 355 0.62 -21.28 2.17
C ALA A 355 -0.85 -21.25 1.70
N ILE A 356 -1.11 -21.45 0.40
CA ILE A 356 -2.46 -21.63 -0.13
C ILE A 356 -3.12 -22.87 0.48
N GLY A 357 -2.41 -24.00 0.56
CA GLY A 357 -2.93 -25.23 1.18
C GLY A 357 -3.31 -25.01 2.65
N VAL A 358 -2.46 -24.29 3.39
CA VAL A 358 -2.74 -23.92 4.79
C VAL A 358 -3.97 -23.00 4.89
N HIS A 359 -4.14 -22.04 3.98
CA HIS A 359 -5.29 -21.14 3.94
C HIS A 359 -6.54 -21.73 3.25
N ALA A 360 -6.48 -22.95 2.71
CA ALA A 360 -7.53 -23.52 1.88
C ALA A 360 -8.94 -23.46 2.51
N PRO A 361 -9.15 -23.78 3.80
CA PRO A 361 -10.46 -23.65 4.43
C PRO A 361 -11.01 -22.21 4.43
N ARG A 362 -10.13 -21.21 4.60
CA ARG A 362 -10.51 -19.79 4.66
C ARG A 362 -10.76 -19.22 3.26
N ILE A 363 -9.94 -19.62 2.28
CA ILE A 363 -10.14 -19.27 0.86
C ILE A 363 -11.45 -19.86 0.35
N LEU A 364 -11.75 -21.12 0.70
CA LEU A 364 -13.00 -21.76 0.32
C LEU A 364 -14.22 -21.07 0.94
N ALA A 365 -14.16 -20.72 2.23
CA ALA A 365 -15.23 -19.97 2.90
C ALA A 365 -15.46 -18.59 2.25
N ALA A 366 -14.39 -17.88 1.87
CA ALA A 366 -14.49 -16.63 1.12
C ALA A 366 -15.12 -16.83 -0.26
N ALA A 367 -14.68 -17.86 -0.99
CA ALA A 367 -15.23 -18.20 -2.30
C ALA A 367 -16.73 -18.56 -2.22
N GLU A 368 -17.16 -19.28 -1.20
CA GLU A 368 -18.57 -19.61 -0.96
C GLU A 368 -19.41 -18.36 -0.68
N ARG A 369 -18.90 -17.42 0.11
CA ARG A 369 -19.58 -16.14 0.38
C ARG A 369 -19.65 -15.26 -0.87
N LEU A 370 -18.56 -15.15 -1.64
CA LEU A 370 -18.53 -14.43 -2.92
C LEU A 370 -19.51 -15.06 -3.93
N ALA A 371 -19.55 -16.40 -4.02
CA ALA A 371 -20.50 -17.10 -4.88
C ALA A 371 -21.95 -16.87 -4.44
N ALA A 372 -22.24 -16.88 -3.13
CA ALA A 372 -23.57 -16.60 -2.60
C ALA A 372 -24.00 -15.16 -2.89
N GLN A 373 -23.09 -14.19 -2.79
CA GLN A 373 -23.34 -12.79 -3.14
C GLN A 373 -23.53 -12.60 -4.65
N GLY A 374 -22.68 -13.20 -5.48
CA GLY A 374 -22.75 -13.09 -6.95
C GLY A 374 -23.98 -13.75 -7.58
N ARG A 375 -24.59 -14.73 -6.90
CA ARG A 375 -25.82 -15.40 -7.35
C ARG A 375 -27.12 -14.74 -6.87
N ARG A 376 -27.05 -13.67 -6.07
CA ARG A 376 -28.27 -12.95 -5.66
C ARG A 376 -28.97 -12.39 -6.90
N THR A 377 -30.29 -12.44 -6.92
CA THR A 377 -31.06 -11.82 -8.00
C THR A 377 -30.96 -10.30 -7.85
N PRO A 378 -30.54 -9.56 -8.90
CA PRO A 378 -30.52 -8.10 -8.85
C PRO A 378 -31.95 -7.56 -8.73
N ASP A 379 -32.09 -6.35 -8.20
CA ASP A 379 -33.37 -5.62 -8.29
C ASP A 379 -33.75 -5.44 -9.76
N ASP A 380 -35.05 -5.46 -10.07
CA ASP A 380 -35.51 -5.35 -11.47
C ASP A 380 -35.49 -3.91 -12.03
N ALA A 381 -35.21 -2.91 -11.16
CA ALA A 381 -35.32 -1.50 -11.49
C ALA A 381 -34.22 -0.64 -10.86
N ALA A 382 -33.85 0.43 -11.58
CA ALA A 382 -33.00 1.52 -11.10
C ALA A 382 -33.69 2.87 -11.37
N VAL A 383 -33.14 3.97 -10.85
CA VAL A 383 -33.73 5.31 -11.02
C VAL A 383 -32.77 6.22 -11.78
N ALA A 384 -33.16 6.63 -12.97
CA ALA A 384 -32.43 7.63 -13.75
C ALA A 384 -32.76 9.04 -13.22
N VAL A 385 -31.71 9.80 -12.89
CA VAL A 385 -31.83 11.14 -12.31
C VAL A 385 -31.26 12.19 -13.25
N HIS A 386 -32.07 13.21 -13.51
CA HIS A 386 -31.67 14.41 -14.22
C HIS A 386 -32.17 15.65 -13.47
N ARG A 387 -31.24 16.43 -12.90
CA ARG A 387 -31.54 17.53 -11.96
C ARG A 387 -32.42 17.05 -10.80
N ARG A 388 -33.70 17.48 -10.78
CA ARG A 388 -34.70 17.10 -9.77
C ARG A 388 -35.71 16.06 -10.26
N HIS A 389 -35.59 15.62 -11.51
CA HIS A 389 -36.48 14.63 -12.10
C HIS A 389 -35.91 13.24 -11.94
N ARG A 390 -36.75 12.33 -11.43
CA ARG A 390 -36.46 10.92 -11.20
C ARG A 390 -37.41 10.11 -12.07
N VAL A 391 -36.86 9.16 -12.82
CA VAL A 391 -37.62 8.25 -13.69
C VAL A 391 -37.07 6.85 -13.48
N THR A 392 -37.95 5.92 -13.13
CA THR A 392 -37.64 4.50 -12.96
C THR A 392 -37.30 3.89 -14.31
N VAL A 393 -36.20 3.13 -14.36
CA VAL A 393 -35.75 2.39 -15.53
C VAL A 393 -35.66 0.91 -15.20
N THR A 394 -36.20 0.08 -16.09
CA THR A 394 -36.18 -1.38 -15.96
C THR A 394 -35.42 -2.00 -17.14
N GLY A 395 -35.20 -3.32 -17.11
CA GLY A 395 -34.63 -4.05 -18.24
C GLY A 395 -35.44 -3.93 -19.55
N ARG A 396 -36.72 -3.50 -19.48
CA ARG A 396 -37.59 -3.30 -20.65
C ARG A 396 -37.60 -1.86 -21.17
N GLY A 397 -37.05 -0.92 -20.43
CA GLY A 397 -37.09 0.51 -20.76
C GLY A 397 -37.50 1.39 -19.57
N PRO A 398 -37.58 2.71 -19.79
CA PRO A 398 -38.06 3.65 -18.79
C PRO A 398 -39.57 3.50 -18.52
N ASP A 399 -40.01 3.87 -17.33
CA ASP A 399 -41.44 4.02 -17.02
C ASP A 399 -42.01 5.23 -17.77
N ASP A 400 -42.84 4.97 -18.78
CA ASP A 400 -43.46 5.98 -19.62
C ASP A 400 -44.42 6.90 -18.86
N ALA A 401 -45.02 6.45 -17.75
CA ALA A 401 -45.88 7.29 -16.93
C ALA A 401 -45.05 8.29 -16.12
N GLU A 402 -43.93 7.84 -15.54
CA GLU A 402 -43.02 8.71 -14.79
C GLU A 402 -42.27 9.70 -15.70
N LEU A 403 -41.87 9.25 -16.90
CA LEU A 403 -41.25 10.11 -17.90
C LEU A 403 -42.20 11.23 -18.34
N ARG A 404 -43.46 10.90 -18.66
CA ARG A 404 -44.49 11.89 -18.99
C ARG A 404 -44.77 12.85 -17.83
N ALA A 405 -44.82 12.34 -16.60
CA ALA A 405 -44.99 13.18 -15.42
C ALA A 405 -43.79 14.13 -15.18
N ALA A 406 -42.58 13.68 -15.48
CA ALA A 406 -41.37 14.51 -15.42
C ALA A 406 -41.38 15.61 -16.50
N GLU A 407 -41.75 15.28 -17.74
CA GLU A 407 -41.91 16.25 -18.82
C GLU A 407 -42.98 17.30 -18.50
N ALA A 408 -44.13 16.90 -17.94
CA ALA A 408 -45.19 17.82 -17.49
C ALA A 408 -44.78 18.70 -16.29
N ARG A 409 -43.80 18.29 -15.49
CA ARG A 409 -43.20 19.14 -14.45
C ARG A 409 -42.27 20.17 -15.08
N LEU A 410 -41.41 19.74 -16.01
CA LEU A 410 -40.51 20.61 -16.77
C LEU A 410 -41.30 21.68 -17.53
N GLU A 411 -42.42 21.31 -18.15
CA GLU A 411 -43.37 22.24 -18.78
C GLU A 411 -43.84 23.35 -17.85
N ARG A 412 -44.20 23.01 -16.61
CA ARG A 412 -44.66 23.98 -15.60
C ARG A 412 -43.53 24.89 -15.10
N GLU A 413 -42.28 24.41 -15.11
CA GLU A 413 -41.11 25.21 -14.70
C GLU A 413 -40.73 26.25 -15.74
N TYR A 414 -40.81 25.90 -17.03
CA TYR A 414 -40.52 26.79 -18.15
C TYR A 414 -41.77 27.53 -18.65
N ALA A 415 -42.93 27.31 -18.03
CA ALA A 415 -44.16 28.02 -18.36
C ALA A 415 -43.94 29.53 -18.20
N TYR A 416 -44.00 30.25 -19.31
CA TYR A 416 -43.85 31.69 -19.34
C TYR A 416 -44.86 32.35 -18.39
N SER A 417 -44.37 33.04 -17.35
CA SER A 417 -45.25 33.82 -16.49
C SER A 417 -45.81 34.98 -17.33
N GLY A 418 -47.11 34.95 -17.63
CA GLY A 418 -47.80 35.89 -18.52
C GLY A 418 -47.74 37.38 -18.11
N LYS A 419 -46.92 37.75 -17.11
CA LYS A 419 -46.75 39.13 -16.64
C LYS A 419 -46.30 40.08 -17.75
N GLY A 420 -45.44 39.66 -18.67
CA GLY A 420 -45.05 40.49 -19.82
C GLY A 420 -46.22 40.86 -20.75
N ASN A 421 -47.18 39.94 -20.92
CA ASN A 421 -48.43 40.22 -21.65
C ASN A 421 -49.32 41.20 -20.90
N LEU A 422 -49.37 41.13 -19.57
CA LEU A 422 -50.14 42.07 -18.76
C LEU A 422 -49.58 43.50 -18.89
N TYR A 423 -48.26 43.67 -18.82
CA TYR A 423 -47.62 44.98 -19.04
C TYR A 423 -47.76 45.48 -20.49
N ALA A 424 -47.69 44.60 -21.48
CA ALA A 424 -47.95 44.95 -22.88
C ALA A 424 -49.42 45.38 -23.09
N ALA A 425 -50.38 44.70 -22.47
CA ALA A 425 -51.80 45.06 -22.53
C ALA A 425 -52.09 46.40 -21.82
N ILE A 426 -51.48 46.63 -20.65
CA ILE A 426 -51.61 47.90 -19.91
C ILE A 426 -51.02 49.07 -20.71
N SER A 427 -49.83 48.90 -21.30
CA SER A 427 -49.18 49.94 -22.11
C SER A 427 -49.91 50.20 -23.43
N ALA A 428 -50.45 49.16 -24.09
CA ALA A 428 -51.31 49.32 -25.25
C ALA A 428 -52.61 50.08 -24.90
N GLY A 429 -53.24 49.74 -23.77
CA GLY A 429 -54.41 50.47 -23.26
C GLY A 429 -54.10 51.95 -22.98
N ALA A 430 -52.96 52.24 -22.36
CA ALA A 430 -52.51 53.61 -22.11
C ALA A 430 -52.23 54.38 -23.41
N ALA A 431 -51.64 53.74 -24.43
CA ALA A 431 -51.39 54.34 -25.73
C ALA A 431 -52.69 54.70 -26.46
N VAL A 432 -53.73 53.85 -26.38
CA VAL A 432 -55.05 54.14 -26.96
C VAL A 432 -55.71 55.32 -26.26
N VAL A 433 -55.66 55.39 -24.92
CA VAL A 433 -56.20 56.52 -24.16
C VAL A 433 -55.46 57.82 -24.52
N LEU A 434 -54.12 57.79 -24.60
CA LEU A 434 -53.31 58.95 -25.01
C LEU A 434 -53.63 59.38 -26.45
N ALA A 435 -53.87 58.44 -27.37
CA ALA A 435 -54.25 58.76 -28.74
C ALA A 435 -55.61 59.48 -28.83
N VAL A 436 -56.58 59.07 -28.02
CA VAL A 436 -57.91 59.73 -27.94
C VAL A 436 -57.77 61.15 -27.38
N VAL A 437 -56.94 61.35 -26.35
CA VAL A 437 -56.67 62.68 -25.76
C VAL A 437 -55.88 63.58 -26.72
N ALA A 438 -54.91 63.03 -27.45
CA ALA A 438 -54.12 63.76 -28.44
C ALA A 438 -54.96 64.28 -29.62
N PHE A 439 -56.11 63.66 -29.90
CA PHE A 439 -57.03 64.13 -30.93
C PHE A 439 -57.78 65.42 -30.53
N ALA A 440 -57.77 65.78 -29.23
CA ALA A 440 -58.53 66.90 -28.68
C ALA A 440 -57.65 68.10 -28.22
N VAL A 441 -56.31 67.98 -28.19
CA VAL A 441 -55.40 68.96 -27.56
C VAL A 441 -54.10 69.13 -28.39
N GLU A 442 -53.36 70.23 -28.15
CA GLU A 442 -52.11 70.67 -28.80
C GLU A 442 -51.10 69.58 -29.28
N PRO A 443 -50.31 69.87 -30.34
CA PRO A 443 -49.48 68.88 -31.05
C PRO A 443 -48.39 68.16 -30.23
N GLY A 444 -48.09 68.58 -29.00
CA GLY A 444 -47.10 67.94 -28.13
C GLY A 444 -47.46 66.52 -27.66
N ILE A 445 -48.75 66.15 -27.63
CA ILE A 445 -49.21 64.84 -27.11
C ILE A 445 -49.00 63.70 -28.12
N HIS A 446 -48.86 64.02 -29.41
CA HIS A 446 -48.59 63.01 -30.44
C HIS A 446 -47.25 62.30 -30.22
N VAL A 447 -46.22 62.99 -29.71
CA VAL A 447 -44.90 62.39 -29.41
C VAL A 447 -45.02 61.36 -28.28
N LEU A 448 -45.79 61.65 -27.23
CA LEU A 448 -46.03 60.73 -26.12
C LEU A 448 -46.81 59.48 -26.55
N THR A 449 -47.75 59.65 -27.48
CA THR A 449 -48.54 58.54 -28.03
C THR A 449 -47.66 57.59 -28.85
N VAL A 450 -46.79 58.13 -29.72
CA VAL A 450 -45.82 57.34 -30.48
C VAL A 450 -44.82 56.64 -29.56
N ALA A 451 -44.34 57.31 -28.52
CA ALA A 451 -43.45 56.70 -27.53
C ALA A 451 -44.13 55.55 -26.76
N ALA A 452 -45.39 55.73 -26.33
CA ALA A 452 -46.17 54.69 -25.66
C ALA A 452 -46.44 53.47 -26.57
N ALA A 453 -46.77 53.71 -27.84
CA ALA A 453 -46.93 52.65 -28.84
C ALA A 453 -45.62 51.91 -29.10
N ALA A 454 -44.49 52.63 -29.22
CA ALA A 454 -43.17 52.03 -29.38
C ALA A 454 -42.77 51.16 -28.17
N VAL A 455 -43.08 51.61 -26.94
CA VAL A 455 -42.86 50.81 -25.71
C VAL A 455 -43.77 49.57 -25.69
N ALA A 456 -45.04 49.68 -26.08
CA ALA A 456 -45.95 48.54 -26.14
C ALA A 456 -45.50 47.49 -27.15
N VAL A 457 -45.07 47.93 -28.35
CA VAL A 457 -44.50 47.06 -29.39
C VAL A 457 -43.19 46.43 -28.90
N TRP A 458 -42.31 47.20 -28.25
CA TRP A 458 -41.05 46.68 -27.71
C TRP A 458 -41.29 45.64 -26.61
N GLN A 459 -42.22 45.87 -25.68
CA GLN A 459 -42.60 44.91 -24.65
C GLN A 459 -43.24 43.65 -25.23
N TRP A 460 -44.05 43.77 -26.28
CA TRP A 460 -44.62 42.62 -26.99
C TRP A 460 -43.53 41.82 -27.72
N LEU A 461 -42.62 42.48 -28.45
CA LEU A 461 -41.48 41.83 -29.12
C LEU A 461 -40.54 41.16 -28.12
N LYS A 462 -40.28 41.81 -26.97
CA LYS A 462 -39.49 41.24 -25.88
C LYS A 462 -40.19 40.02 -25.29
N GLY A 463 -41.50 40.09 -25.06
CA GLY A 463 -42.30 38.97 -24.59
C GLY A 463 -42.35 37.80 -25.59
N GLN A 464 -42.41 38.08 -26.89
CA GLN A 464 -42.30 37.04 -27.94
C GLN A 464 -40.94 36.36 -27.91
N ARG A 465 -39.84 37.14 -27.88
CA ARG A 465 -38.48 36.58 -27.77
C ARG A 465 -38.26 35.75 -26.51
N GLU A 466 -38.80 36.20 -25.38
CA GLU A 466 -38.75 35.44 -24.12
C GLU A 466 -39.56 34.15 -24.19
N ARG A 467 -40.69 34.14 -24.93
CA ARG A 467 -41.47 32.92 -25.18
C ARG A 467 -40.75 31.95 -26.08
N ASP A 468 -40.23 32.42 -27.20
CA ASP A 468 -39.50 31.61 -28.16
C ASP A 468 -38.26 31.01 -27.48
N GLY A 469 -37.51 31.82 -26.72
CA GLY A 469 -36.39 31.35 -25.92
C GLY A 469 -36.78 30.37 -24.81
N ALA A 470 -37.93 30.56 -24.16
CA ALA A 470 -38.44 29.62 -23.16
C ALA A 470 -38.90 28.29 -23.79
N ALA A 471 -39.50 28.34 -24.98
CA ALA A 471 -39.91 27.16 -25.74
C ALA A 471 -38.70 26.36 -26.24
N GLU A 472 -37.70 27.03 -26.82
CA GLU A 472 -36.42 26.42 -27.22
C GLU A 472 -35.69 25.81 -26.02
N ALA A 473 -35.63 26.52 -24.88
CA ALA A 473 -35.01 26.00 -23.67
C ALA A 473 -35.76 24.77 -23.12
N LEU A 474 -37.10 24.78 -23.16
CA LEU A 474 -37.93 23.65 -22.76
C LEU A 474 -37.68 22.43 -23.65
N GLU A 475 -37.66 22.60 -24.97
CA GLU A 475 -37.38 21.52 -25.92
C GLU A 475 -35.99 20.94 -25.71
N HIS A 476 -34.98 21.80 -25.52
CA HIS A 476 -33.61 21.37 -25.25
C HIS A 476 -33.49 20.57 -23.95
N GLU A 477 -34.17 21.01 -22.89
CA GLU A 477 -34.16 20.31 -21.60
C GLU A 477 -34.97 19.00 -21.64
N ARG A 478 -36.08 18.94 -22.40
CA ARG A 478 -36.77 17.67 -22.67
C ARG A 478 -35.90 16.70 -23.42
N ALA A 479 -35.19 17.16 -24.45
CA ALA A 479 -34.27 16.33 -25.22
C ALA A 479 -33.16 15.78 -24.31
N ARG A 480 -32.59 16.60 -23.42
CA ARG A 480 -31.60 16.17 -22.43
C ARG A 480 -32.16 15.17 -21.42
N LEU A 481 -33.37 15.39 -20.90
CA LEU A 481 -34.05 14.46 -20.00
C LEU A 481 -34.25 13.10 -20.68
N ARG A 482 -34.82 13.08 -21.89
CA ARG A 482 -35.04 11.86 -22.67
C ARG A 482 -33.73 11.13 -22.97
N ALA A 483 -32.70 11.86 -23.43
CA ALA A 483 -31.39 11.29 -23.71
C ALA A 483 -30.77 10.68 -22.44
N ARG A 484 -30.90 11.35 -21.28
CA ARG A 484 -30.37 10.86 -20.01
C ARG A 484 -31.11 9.62 -19.50
N VAL A 485 -32.44 9.61 -19.61
CA VAL A 485 -33.28 8.47 -19.23
C VAL A 485 -33.02 7.27 -20.15
N ALA A 486 -32.90 7.50 -21.47
CA ALA A 486 -32.56 6.46 -22.43
C ALA A 486 -31.16 5.88 -22.18
N ALA A 487 -30.16 6.74 -21.90
CA ALA A 487 -28.82 6.30 -21.50
C ALA A 487 -28.85 5.52 -20.17
N GLY A 488 -29.65 5.96 -19.20
CA GLY A 488 -29.85 5.25 -17.93
C GLY A 488 -30.43 3.85 -18.14
N ALA A 489 -31.46 3.71 -18.98
CA ALA A 489 -32.06 2.42 -19.32
C ALA A 489 -31.11 1.51 -20.11
N ALA A 490 -30.28 2.08 -21.01
CA ALA A 490 -29.24 1.31 -21.71
C ALA A 490 -28.15 0.80 -20.74
N ASN A 491 -27.63 1.66 -19.87
CA ASN A 491 -26.64 1.30 -18.86
C ASN A 491 -27.18 0.26 -17.87
N TRP A 492 -28.44 0.39 -17.45
CA TRP A 492 -29.07 -0.59 -16.56
C TRP A 492 -29.21 -1.97 -17.21
N ARG A 493 -29.60 -2.01 -18.49
CA ARG A 493 -29.66 -3.26 -19.25
C ARG A 493 -28.29 -3.92 -19.36
N ASP A 494 -27.25 -3.17 -19.74
CA ASP A 494 -25.87 -3.68 -19.82
C ASP A 494 -25.38 -4.19 -18.45
N LEU A 495 -25.62 -3.44 -17.36
CA LEU A 495 -25.28 -3.89 -16.01
C LEU A 495 -25.99 -5.18 -15.61
N THR A 496 -27.30 -5.28 -15.88
CA THR A 496 -28.09 -6.46 -15.53
C THR A 496 -27.71 -7.68 -16.38
N GLU A 497 -27.43 -7.48 -17.66
CA GLU A 497 -26.95 -8.52 -18.57
C GLU A 497 -25.58 -9.06 -18.13
N ARG A 498 -24.65 -8.17 -17.79
CA ARG A 498 -23.34 -8.54 -17.21
C ARG A 498 -23.49 -9.27 -15.88
N ALA A 499 -24.34 -8.77 -14.98
CA ALA A 499 -24.60 -9.40 -13.69
C ALA A 499 -25.14 -10.83 -13.87
N ASN A 500 -26.09 -11.03 -14.78
CA ASN A 500 -26.65 -12.34 -15.09
C ASN A 500 -25.61 -13.29 -15.71
N ALA A 501 -24.77 -12.79 -16.64
CA ALA A 501 -23.70 -13.58 -17.25
C ALA A 501 -22.66 -14.05 -16.21
N LEU A 502 -22.27 -13.16 -15.30
CA LEU A 502 -21.32 -13.45 -14.23
C LEU A 502 -21.92 -14.34 -13.14
N ALA A 503 -23.19 -14.14 -12.79
CA ALA A 503 -23.92 -15.00 -11.85
C ALA A 503 -23.99 -16.46 -12.35
N ALA A 504 -24.19 -16.66 -13.66
CA ALA A 504 -24.15 -17.98 -14.28
C ALA A 504 -22.74 -18.60 -14.24
N GLY A 505 -21.68 -17.78 -14.23
CA GLY A 505 -20.29 -18.19 -14.07
C GLY A 505 -19.92 -18.60 -12.64
N ALA A 506 -20.46 -17.90 -11.63
CA ALA A 506 -20.11 -18.09 -10.22
C ALA A 506 -20.33 -19.52 -9.69
N GLY A 507 -21.23 -20.29 -10.31
CA GLY A 507 -21.38 -21.73 -10.09
C GLY A 507 -20.15 -22.53 -10.46
N ARG A 508 -19.66 -22.30 -11.68
CA ARG A 508 -18.50 -22.97 -12.25
C ARG A 508 -17.22 -22.53 -11.55
N ASP A 509 -17.07 -21.24 -11.25
CA ASP A 509 -15.88 -20.73 -10.58
C ASP A 509 -15.71 -21.32 -9.17
N LEU A 510 -16.79 -21.39 -8.38
CA LEU A 510 -16.75 -22.04 -7.06
C LEU A 510 -16.40 -23.54 -7.18
N ALA A 511 -16.96 -24.25 -8.16
CA ALA A 511 -16.65 -25.65 -8.39
C ALA A 511 -15.18 -25.86 -8.79
N ALA A 512 -14.62 -24.97 -9.61
CA ALA A 512 -13.21 -24.99 -9.99
C ALA A 512 -12.30 -24.73 -8.77
N ILE A 513 -12.62 -23.73 -7.93
CA ILE A 513 -11.86 -23.45 -6.70
C ILE A 513 -11.85 -24.67 -5.77
N ARG A 514 -13.00 -25.34 -5.60
CA ARG A 514 -13.11 -26.59 -4.82
C ARG A 514 -12.32 -27.77 -5.38
N ALA A 515 -11.96 -27.74 -6.67
CA ALA A 515 -11.15 -28.78 -7.28
C ALA A 515 -9.65 -28.48 -7.22
N LEU A 516 -9.29 -27.20 -7.04
CA LEU A 516 -7.90 -26.74 -6.93
C LEU A 516 -7.36 -26.85 -5.49
N LEU A 517 -8.22 -26.61 -4.50
CA LEU A 517 -7.94 -26.74 -3.07
C LEU A 517 -8.33 -28.15 -2.60
#